data_AF-A0A7J4QY03-F1
#
_entry.id   AF-A0A7J4QY03-F1
#
_cell.length_a   1.000
_cell.length_b   1.000
_cell.length_c   1.000
_cell.angle_alpha   90.00
_cell.angle_beta   90.00
_cell.angle_gamma   90.00
#
_symmetry.space_group_name_H-M   'P 1'
#
loop_
_entity.id
_entity.type
_entity.pdbx_description
1 polymer ?
#
loop_
_entity_poly.entity_id
_entity_poly.type
_entity_poly.pdbx_seq_one_letter_code
_entity_poly.pdbx_strand_id
1 'polypeptide(L)'
;MPVGVPPKGGPLGRSRSRLSASGLTTFLRCPRQWFLSRKVGLSSPSSIGQITGLVIEDAFCRVLMNRPGPMESLDDLRLWAYGLCKTEAEKAWNEGQEAWSARLWKRQGSDWSTVEVDDYEQKIRNGVDLFLDEVHACFQQNGGPYLETYRSGETPFNVPSPAWGEVPQFPVPEKVQSLKARDWTIEHPFVWQSKNEAIQWNEAWEIARPWFKDPRVHQPQRMFHPEGWAAGELDLVLRWDG
;
A
#
# COMPACT_ATOMS: atom_id res chain seq x y z
N MET A 1 -6.78 3.80 -13.44
CA MET A 1 -6.51 2.41 -13.01
C MET A 1 -7.82 1.74 -12.62
N PRO A 2 -8.28 0.66 -13.27
CA PRO A 2 -9.49 0.00 -12.84
C PRO A 2 -9.12 -1.16 -11.89
N VAL A 3 -9.52 -1.02 -10.63
CA VAL A 3 -9.78 -2.16 -9.75
C VAL A 3 -10.91 -2.94 -10.43
N GLY A 4 -10.56 -4.02 -11.13
CA GLY A 4 -11.54 -4.83 -11.86
C GLY A 4 -12.44 -5.60 -10.90
N VAL A 5 -13.71 -5.80 -11.29
CA VAL A 5 -14.66 -6.62 -10.54
C VAL A 5 -14.21 -8.08 -10.64
N PRO A 6 -13.95 -8.78 -9.53
CA PRO A 6 -13.51 -10.17 -9.57
C PRO A 6 -14.58 -11.05 -10.22
N PRO A 7 -14.20 -12.07 -11.03
CA PRO A 7 -15.18 -12.95 -11.65
C PRO A 7 -16.01 -13.66 -10.58
N LYS A 8 -17.33 -13.74 -10.79
CA LYS A 8 -18.28 -14.46 -9.93
C LYS A 8 -17.86 -15.94 -9.89
N GLY A 9 -17.22 -16.35 -8.79
CA GLY A 9 -16.57 -17.65 -8.67
C GLY A 9 -17.51 -18.84 -8.81
N GLY A 10 -17.09 -19.87 -9.55
CA GLY A 10 -17.66 -21.21 -9.53
C GLY A 10 -17.10 -22.09 -8.39
N PRO A 11 -17.62 -23.31 -8.21
CA PRO A 11 -17.47 -24.15 -7.00
C PRO A 11 -16.04 -24.64 -6.69
N LEU A 12 -15.06 -24.34 -7.54
CA LEU A 12 -13.64 -24.58 -7.30
C LEU A 12 -12.97 -23.24 -6.93
N GLY A 13 -13.21 -22.80 -5.69
CA GLY A 13 -12.86 -21.48 -5.13
C GLY A 13 -11.37 -21.11 -5.02
N ARG A 14 -10.48 -21.83 -5.71
CA ARG A 14 -9.16 -21.30 -6.08
C ARG A 14 -9.09 -21.37 -7.59
N SER A 15 -8.99 -20.23 -8.24
CA SER A 15 -8.71 -20.16 -9.66
C SER A 15 -7.28 -20.69 -9.94
N ARG A 16 -7.11 -22.01 -9.92
CA ARG A 16 -5.85 -22.72 -10.18
C ARG A 16 -5.41 -22.61 -11.65
N SER A 17 -6.15 -21.85 -12.46
CA SER A 17 -5.85 -21.45 -13.84
C SER A 17 -5.22 -20.06 -13.95
N ARG A 18 -5.13 -19.28 -12.86
CA ARG A 18 -4.58 -17.92 -12.91
C ARG A 18 -3.05 -17.95 -12.91
N LEU A 19 -2.47 -17.22 -13.86
CA LEU A 19 -1.04 -16.95 -13.95
C LEU A 19 -0.71 -15.65 -13.21
N SER A 20 0.33 -15.67 -12.38
CA SER A 20 0.96 -14.48 -11.81
C SER A 20 2.41 -14.42 -12.27
N ALA A 21 3.03 -13.24 -12.28
CA ALA A 21 4.44 -13.09 -12.62
C ALA A 21 5.35 -13.98 -11.76
N SER A 22 5.14 -13.98 -10.44
CA SER A 22 5.85 -14.89 -9.52
C SER A 22 5.57 -16.38 -9.81
N GLY A 23 4.36 -16.71 -10.25
CA GLY A 23 3.99 -18.05 -10.70
C GLY A 23 4.75 -18.47 -11.96
N LEU A 24 4.81 -17.59 -12.98
CA LEU A 24 5.54 -17.83 -14.21
C LEU A 24 7.04 -18.00 -13.94
N THR A 25 7.64 -17.09 -13.16
CA THR A 25 9.06 -17.20 -12.76
C THR A 25 9.35 -18.50 -12.03
N THR A 26 8.46 -18.96 -11.14
CA THR A 26 8.62 -20.26 -10.47
C THR A 26 8.54 -21.42 -11.47
N PHE A 27 7.62 -21.36 -12.44
CA PHE A 27 7.49 -22.39 -13.46
C PHE A 27 8.74 -22.48 -14.35
N LEU A 28 9.24 -21.34 -14.84
CA LEU A 28 10.44 -21.27 -15.68
C LEU A 28 11.70 -21.76 -14.95
N ARG A 29 11.79 -21.53 -13.64
CA ARG A 29 12.92 -22.00 -12.82
C ARG A 29 12.82 -23.47 -12.44
N CYS A 30 11.64 -23.92 -12.01
CA CYS A 30 11.41 -25.30 -11.58
C CYS A 30 9.94 -25.70 -11.74
N PRO A 31 9.58 -26.38 -12.85
CA PRO A 31 8.21 -26.82 -13.10
C PRO A 31 7.64 -27.73 -12.01
N ARG A 32 8.49 -28.58 -11.41
CA ARG A 32 8.08 -29.49 -10.32
C ARG A 32 7.71 -28.71 -9.06
N GLN A 33 8.51 -27.71 -8.65
CA GLN A 33 8.19 -26.85 -7.51
C GLN A 33 6.91 -26.08 -7.76
N TRP A 34 6.75 -25.52 -8.96
CA TRP A 34 5.51 -24.85 -9.35
C TRP A 34 4.30 -25.77 -9.24
N PHE A 35 4.39 -27.00 -9.76
CA PHE A 35 3.31 -27.97 -9.70
C PHE A 35 2.93 -28.33 -8.26
N LEU A 36 3.92 -28.66 -7.42
CA LEU A 36 3.69 -29.02 -6.02
C LEU A 36 3.06 -27.87 -5.23
N SER A 37 3.53 -26.64 -5.41
CA SER A 37 3.02 -25.47 -4.68
C SER A 37 1.67 -24.97 -5.21
N ARG A 38 1.50 -24.85 -6.53
CA ARG A 38 0.32 -24.20 -7.14
C ARG A 38 -0.80 -25.18 -7.51
N LYS A 39 -0.48 -26.44 -7.86
CA LYS A 39 -1.49 -27.45 -8.22
C LYS A 39 -1.83 -28.38 -7.07
N VAL A 40 -0.82 -28.90 -6.36
CA VAL A 40 -1.03 -29.79 -5.19
C VAL A 40 -1.33 -28.99 -3.92
N GLY A 41 -0.72 -27.80 -3.77
CA GLY A 41 -0.97 -26.92 -2.63
C GLY A 41 -0.02 -27.16 -1.44
N LEU A 42 1.14 -27.76 -1.68
CA LEU A 42 2.17 -27.92 -0.65
C LEU A 42 2.79 -26.55 -0.33
N SER A 43 2.79 -26.20 0.96
CA SER A 43 3.42 -24.99 1.48
C SER A 43 4.91 -25.22 1.76
N SER A 44 5.62 -24.14 2.04
CA SER A 44 7.00 -24.15 2.55
C SER A 44 6.99 -23.54 3.96
N PRO A 45 8.01 -23.81 4.80
CA PRO A 45 8.08 -23.21 6.11
C PRO A 45 8.14 -21.68 6.00
N SER A 46 7.47 -21.00 6.92
CA SER A 46 7.46 -19.53 6.97
C SER A 46 8.85 -19.04 7.38
N SER A 47 9.35 -18.02 6.69
CA SER A 47 10.58 -17.32 7.08
C SER A 47 10.26 -15.98 7.74
N ILE A 48 11.18 -15.51 8.59
CA ILE A 48 11.09 -14.18 9.22
C ILE A 48 10.93 -13.10 8.15
N GLY A 49 11.75 -13.13 7.10
CA GLY A 49 11.70 -12.16 6.00
C GLY A 49 10.35 -12.04 5.31
N GLN A 50 9.56 -13.12 5.23
CA GLN A 50 8.19 -13.05 4.68
C GLN A 50 7.24 -12.30 5.60
N ILE A 51 7.41 -12.41 6.92
CA ILE A 51 6.57 -11.71 7.89
C ILE A 51 7.00 -10.25 7.98
N THR A 52 8.31 -10.00 8.10
CA THR A 52 8.84 -8.63 8.17
C THR A 52 8.45 -7.83 6.94
N GLY A 53 8.56 -8.40 5.74
CA GLY A 53 8.15 -7.74 4.50
C GLY A 53 6.68 -7.31 4.52
N LEU A 54 5.78 -8.17 4.99
CA LEU A 54 4.34 -7.86 5.05
C LEU A 54 4.03 -6.71 6.02
N VAL A 55 4.57 -6.77 7.25
CA VAL A 55 4.26 -5.76 8.26
C VAL A 55 4.93 -4.42 7.98
N ILE A 56 6.12 -4.42 7.38
CA ILE A 56 6.82 -3.20 6.96
C ILE A 56 6.07 -2.52 5.80
N GLU A 57 5.58 -3.31 4.82
CA GLU A 57 4.77 -2.78 3.71
C GLU A 57 3.50 -2.10 4.23
N ASP A 58 2.74 -2.78 5.10
CA ASP A 58 1.52 -2.21 5.67
C ASP A 58 1.84 -0.95 6.50
N ALA A 59 2.94 -0.94 7.26
CA ALA A 59 3.39 0.22 8.03
C ALA A 59 3.76 1.41 7.14
N PHE A 60 4.50 1.17 6.06
CA PHE A 60 4.84 2.19 5.08
C PHE A 60 3.58 2.79 4.43
N CYS A 61 2.62 1.94 4.03
CA CYS A 61 1.32 2.40 3.53
C CYS A 61 0.60 3.30 4.55
N ARG A 62 0.59 2.91 5.84
CA ARG A 62 -0.03 3.72 6.91
C ARG A 62 0.66 5.06 7.08
N VAL A 63 1.99 5.15 6.94
CA VAL A 63 2.72 6.43 6.94
C VAL A 63 2.24 7.30 5.77
N LEU A 64 2.22 6.77 4.54
CA LEU A 64 1.81 7.53 3.35
C LEU A 64 0.35 7.99 3.39
N MET A 65 -0.55 7.26 4.06
CA MET A 65 -1.95 7.64 4.26
C MET A 65 -2.13 8.90 5.11
N ASN A 66 -1.12 9.31 5.89
CA ASN A 66 -1.18 10.53 6.68
C ASN A 66 -1.17 11.76 5.80
N ARG A 67 -1.87 12.80 6.28
CA ARG A 67 -2.07 14.06 5.58
C ARG A 67 -1.38 15.18 6.37
N PRO A 68 -0.25 15.73 5.88
CA PRO A 68 0.48 16.77 6.58
C PRO A 68 -0.30 18.10 6.60
N GLY A 69 -0.05 18.91 7.62
CA GLY A 69 -0.49 20.31 7.63
C GLY A 69 0.42 21.17 6.75
N PRO A 70 0.18 22.48 6.64
CA PRO A 70 1.08 23.40 5.95
C PRO A 70 2.51 23.28 6.50
N MET A 71 3.50 23.14 5.60
CA MET A 71 4.91 23.03 5.94
C MET A 71 5.69 24.11 5.19
N GLU A 72 6.73 24.66 5.82
CA GLU A 72 7.57 25.70 5.23
C GLU A 72 8.62 25.11 4.27
N SER A 73 9.05 23.87 4.51
CA SER A 73 10.09 23.22 3.72
C SER A 73 9.87 21.71 3.53
N LEU A 74 10.57 21.14 2.53
CA LEU A 74 10.66 19.69 2.35
C LEU A 74 11.30 19.00 3.56
N ASP A 75 12.22 19.67 4.25
CA ASP A 75 12.90 19.13 5.44
C ASP A 75 11.94 19.01 6.62
N ASP A 76 11.06 20.00 6.83
CA ASP A 76 10.01 19.93 7.85
C ASP A 76 9.05 18.77 7.58
N LEU A 77 8.67 18.61 6.30
CA LEU A 77 7.83 17.49 5.87
C LEU A 77 8.52 16.14 6.10
N ARG A 78 9.83 16.03 5.84
CA ARG A 78 10.62 14.83 6.11
C ARG A 78 10.68 14.51 7.60
N LEU A 79 10.97 15.50 8.43
CA LEU A 79 11.03 15.32 9.90
C LEU A 79 9.69 14.88 10.47
N TRP A 80 8.60 15.46 9.99
CA TRP A 80 7.24 15.03 10.32
C TRP A 80 7.00 13.56 9.94
N ALA A 81 7.31 13.18 8.70
CA ALA A 81 7.11 11.81 8.21
C ALA A 81 7.99 10.81 8.98
N TYR A 82 9.21 11.18 9.36
CA TYR A 82 10.10 10.35 10.18
C TYR A 82 9.57 10.10 11.59
N GLY A 83 8.84 11.07 12.16
CA GLY A 83 8.10 10.87 13.41
C GLY A 83 7.07 9.75 13.29
N LEU A 84 6.31 9.74 12.18
CA LEU A 84 5.36 8.68 11.87
C LEU A 84 6.06 7.32 11.64
N CYS A 85 7.19 7.32 10.93
CA CYS A 85 7.97 6.11 10.67
C CYS A 85 8.36 5.39 11.96
N LYS A 86 8.80 6.15 12.98
CA LYS A 86 9.17 5.59 14.29
C LYS A 86 7.99 4.89 14.97
N THR A 87 6.85 5.58 15.06
CA THR A 87 5.64 5.01 15.68
C THR A 87 5.14 3.78 14.92
N GLU A 88 5.12 3.83 13.59
CA GLU A 88 4.68 2.72 12.75
C GLU A 88 5.66 1.54 12.74
N ALA A 89 6.96 1.78 12.90
CA ALA A 89 7.98 0.73 13.03
C ALA A 89 7.77 -0.10 14.30
N GLU A 90 7.57 0.53 15.46
CA GLU A 90 7.30 -0.16 16.73
C GLU A 90 6.03 -1.03 16.61
N LYS A 91 4.96 -0.45 16.03
CA LYS A 91 3.71 -1.17 15.81
C LYS A 91 3.89 -2.38 14.89
N ALA A 92 4.56 -2.18 13.76
CA ALA A 92 4.82 -3.24 12.78
C ALA A 92 5.70 -4.36 13.35
N TRP A 93 6.67 -4.02 14.20
CA TRP A 93 7.51 -5.01 14.87
C TRP A 93 6.67 -5.90 15.79
N ASN A 94 5.78 -5.31 16.60
CA ASN A 94 4.86 -6.05 17.47
C ASN A 94 3.90 -6.94 16.66
N GLU A 95 3.27 -6.39 15.62
CA GLU A 95 2.42 -7.14 14.67
C GLU A 95 3.18 -8.33 14.06
N GLY A 96 4.46 -8.11 13.70
CA GLY A 96 5.33 -9.15 13.17
C GLY A 96 5.63 -10.26 14.17
N GLN A 97 5.89 -9.90 15.44
CA GLN A 97 6.17 -10.86 16.51
C GLN A 97 4.97 -11.76 16.76
N GLU A 98 3.77 -11.18 16.83
CA GLU A 98 2.51 -11.91 16.97
C GLU A 98 2.29 -12.84 15.78
N ALA A 99 2.44 -12.32 14.55
CA ALA A 99 2.27 -13.08 13.32
C ALA A 99 3.27 -14.25 13.22
N TRP A 100 4.52 -14.05 13.63
CA TRP A 100 5.54 -15.10 13.67
C TRP A 100 5.23 -16.15 14.72
N SER A 101 4.83 -15.72 15.92
CA SER A 101 4.48 -16.62 17.03
C SER A 101 3.34 -17.56 16.63
N ALA A 102 2.34 -17.05 15.91
CA ALA A 102 1.19 -17.80 15.41
C ALA A 102 1.50 -18.81 14.27
N ARG A 103 2.68 -18.76 13.63
CA ARG A 103 3.00 -19.71 12.55
C ARG A 103 3.25 -21.12 13.08
N LEU A 104 2.51 -22.09 12.54
CA LEU A 104 2.68 -23.52 12.87
C LEU A 104 3.98 -24.13 12.30
N TRP A 105 4.39 -23.71 11.10
CA TRP A 105 5.57 -24.25 10.42
C TRP A 105 6.56 -23.14 10.08
N LYS A 106 7.66 -23.11 10.84
CA LYS A 106 8.71 -22.09 10.79
C LYS A 106 9.98 -22.68 10.19
N ARG A 107 10.76 -21.85 9.50
CA ARG A 107 12.06 -22.26 8.95
C ARG A 107 13.03 -22.51 10.12
N GLN A 108 13.81 -23.58 10.03
CA GLN A 108 14.82 -23.90 11.04
C GLN A 108 15.89 -22.80 11.10
N GLY A 109 16.42 -22.56 12.30
CA GLY A 109 17.41 -21.50 12.53
C GLY A 109 16.87 -20.08 12.38
N SER A 110 15.55 -19.88 12.51
CA SER A 110 14.92 -18.57 12.51
C SER A 110 14.44 -18.22 13.92
N ASP A 111 14.98 -17.14 14.49
CA ASP A 111 14.57 -16.59 15.79
C ASP A 111 14.16 -15.12 15.65
N TRP A 112 12.99 -14.78 16.17
CA TRP A 112 12.46 -13.41 16.12
C TRP A 112 13.30 -12.45 16.95
N SER A 113 14.05 -12.93 17.95
CA SER A 113 14.98 -12.12 18.74
C SER A 113 16.05 -11.44 17.90
N THR A 114 16.30 -11.90 16.67
CA THR A 114 17.26 -11.32 15.73
C THR A 114 16.70 -10.13 14.92
N VAL A 115 15.42 -9.80 15.12
CA VAL A 115 14.71 -8.75 14.40
C VAL A 115 14.68 -7.50 15.26
N GLU A 116 15.31 -6.42 14.80
CA GLU A 116 15.37 -5.14 15.50
C GLU A 116 14.33 -4.15 14.97
N VAL A 117 13.76 -3.33 15.85
CA VAL A 117 12.82 -2.27 15.47
C VAL A 117 13.50 -1.21 14.58
N ASP A 118 14.77 -0.92 14.84
CA ASP A 118 15.55 0.06 14.07
C ASP A 118 15.66 -0.31 12.58
N ASP A 119 15.71 -1.61 12.26
CA ASP A 119 15.72 -2.10 10.88
C ASP A 119 14.38 -1.84 10.17
N TYR A 120 13.26 -1.87 10.91
CA TYR A 120 11.94 -1.52 10.38
C TYR A 120 11.85 -0.02 10.13
N GLU A 121 12.25 0.79 11.12
CA GLU A 121 12.25 2.24 11.02
C GLU A 121 13.08 2.70 9.83
N GLN A 122 14.31 2.16 9.67
CA GLN A 122 15.18 2.51 8.55
C GLN A 122 14.56 2.16 7.19
N LYS A 123 13.93 0.98 7.07
CA LYS A 123 13.28 0.57 5.81
C LYS A 123 12.11 1.46 5.44
N ILE A 124 11.28 1.82 6.43
CA ILE A 124 10.13 2.71 6.22
C ILE A 124 10.64 4.11 5.84
N ARG A 125 11.67 4.63 6.52
CA ARG A 125 12.31 5.92 6.18
C ARG A 125 12.87 5.95 4.78
N ASN A 126 13.58 4.90 4.36
CA ASN A 126 14.09 4.81 2.99
C ASN A 126 12.97 4.86 1.96
N GLY A 127 11.83 4.21 2.23
CA GLY A 127 10.64 4.30 1.38
C GLY A 127 10.05 5.72 1.35
N VAL A 128 10.01 6.40 2.49
CA VAL A 128 9.57 7.79 2.59
C VAL A 128 10.49 8.72 1.82
N ASP A 129 11.81 8.55 1.91
CA ASP A 129 12.78 9.37 1.19
C ASP A 129 12.61 9.24 -0.32
N LEU A 130 12.44 8.01 -0.83
CA LEU A 130 12.12 7.77 -2.24
C LEU A 130 10.81 8.44 -2.66
N PHE A 131 9.80 8.45 -1.80
CA PHE A 131 8.55 9.14 -2.06
C PHE A 131 8.72 10.67 -2.02
N LEU A 132 9.53 11.21 -1.12
CA LEU A 132 9.79 12.65 -1.02
C LEU A 132 10.46 13.22 -2.27
N ASP A 133 11.21 12.41 -3.02
CA ASP A 133 11.73 12.82 -4.33
C ASP A 133 10.59 13.13 -5.33
N GLU A 134 9.52 12.33 -5.31
CA GLU A 134 8.31 12.57 -6.12
C GLU A 134 7.54 13.79 -5.63
N VAL A 135 7.44 13.98 -4.30
CA VAL A 135 6.83 15.19 -3.71
C VAL A 135 7.61 16.45 -4.11
N HIS A 136 8.93 16.39 -4.05
CA HIS A 136 9.81 17.47 -4.48
C HIS A 136 9.61 17.78 -5.96
N ALA A 137 9.61 16.76 -6.82
CA ALA A 137 9.40 16.95 -8.24
C ALA A 137 8.00 17.52 -8.55
N CYS A 138 6.95 17.11 -7.82
CA CYS A 138 5.61 17.67 -7.91
C CYS A 138 5.57 19.15 -7.53
N PHE A 139 6.22 19.53 -6.42
CA PHE A 139 6.32 20.92 -5.99
C PHE A 139 7.04 21.79 -7.03
N GLN A 140 8.18 21.32 -7.57
CA GLN A 140 8.94 22.04 -8.61
C GLN A 140 8.14 22.26 -9.91
N GLN A 141 7.15 21.40 -10.18
CA GLN A 141 6.25 21.51 -11.32
C GLN A 141 4.93 22.20 -10.98
N ASN A 142 4.89 22.97 -9.88
CA ASN A 142 3.70 23.70 -9.41
C ASN A 142 2.45 22.79 -9.27
N GLY A 143 2.62 21.55 -8.80
CA GLY A 143 1.54 20.60 -8.57
C GLY A 143 1.12 19.77 -9.78
N GLY A 144 1.80 19.95 -10.92
CA GLY A 144 1.52 19.21 -12.14
C GLY A 144 0.11 19.47 -12.70
N PRO A 145 -0.39 18.61 -13.61
CA PRO A 145 -1.61 18.87 -14.36
C PRO A 145 -2.90 18.77 -13.53
N TYR A 146 -2.85 18.18 -12.34
CA TYR A 146 -4.05 17.83 -11.57
C TYR A 146 -4.31 18.71 -10.34
N LEU A 147 -3.44 19.68 -10.02
CA LEU A 147 -3.56 20.53 -8.83
C LEU A 147 -4.96 21.16 -8.69
N GLU A 148 -5.44 21.81 -9.75
CA GLU A 148 -6.72 22.54 -9.71
C GLU A 148 -7.93 21.59 -9.67
N THR A 149 -7.80 20.36 -10.17
CA THR A 149 -8.82 19.31 -10.01
C THR A 149 -8.91 18.89 -8.55
N TYR A 150 -7.78 18.71 -7.87
CA TYR A 150 -7.78 18.39 -6.44
C TYR A 150 -8.34 19.53 -5.58
N ARG A 151 -7.96 20.79 -5.86
CA ARG A 151 -8.47 21.97 -5.14
C ARG A 151 -9.97 22.18 -5.30
N SER A 152 -10.59 21.72 -6.39
CA SER A 152 -12.05 21.77 -6.57
C SER A 152 -12.80 20.68 -5.78
N GLY A 153 -12.08 19.76 -5.14
CA GLY A 153 -12.64 18.59 -4.47
C GLY A 153 -12.92 17.41 -5.40
N GLU A 154 -12.54 17.52 -6.69
CA GLU A 154 -12.62 16.41 -7.64
C GLU A 154 -11.37 15.53 -7.55
N THR A 155 -11.49 14.25 -7.94
CA THR A 155 -10.35 13.33 -8.00
C THR A 155 -10.06 12.99 -9.47
N PRO A 156 -8.83 13.19 -9.97
CA PRO A 156 -8.48 12.91 -11.37
C PRO A 156 -8.48 11.41 -11.70
N PHE A 157 -8.41 10.55 -10.68
CA PHE A 157 -8.36 9.09 -10.82
C PHE A 157 -9.65 8.42 -10.30
N ASN A 158 -10.20 7.48 -11.09
CA ASN A 158 -11.38 6.69 -10.69
C ASN A 158 -11.22 5.91 -9.36
N VAL A 159 -9.98 5.58 -9.01
CA VAL A 159 -9.62 4.91 -7.76
C VAL A 159 -8.69 5.87 -7.02
N PRO A 160 -9.11 6.53 -5.93
CA PRO A 160 -8.26 7.47 -5.20
C PRO A 160 -7.10 6.76 -4.49
N SER A 161 -6.05 7.51 -4.12
CA SER A 161 -5.00 6.98 -3.25
C SER A 161 -5.60 6.81 -1.85
N PRO A 162 -5.31 5.72 -1.12
CA PRO A 162 -5.77 5.59 0.24
C PRO A 162 -5.26 6.73 1.13
N ALA A 163 -6.15 7.31 1.93
CA ALA A 163 -5.83 8.36 2.89
C ALA A 163 -6.59 8.14 4.21
N TRP A 164 -6.00 8.60 5.32
CA TRP A 164 -6.72 8.74 6.58
C TRP A 164 -7.76 9.85 6.49
N GLY A 165 -8.93 9.64 7.10
CA GLY A 165 -10.08 10.54 6.97
C GLY A 165 -10.97 10.25 5.76
N GLU A 166 -10.52 9.40 4.82
CA GLU A 166 -11.29 9.01 3.65
C GLU A 166 -11.86 7.60 3.77
N VAL A 167 -13.02 7.39 3.14
CA VAL A 167 -13.70 6.08 3.10
C VAL A 167 -12.89 5.12 2.20
N PRO A 168 -12.44 3.97 2.71
CA PRO A 168 -11.71 2.99 1.91
C PRO A 168 -12.56 2.44 0.76
N GLN A 169 -11.96 2.27 -0.41
CA GLN A 169 -12.64 1.74 -1.58
C GLN A 169 -12.50 0.21 -1.66
N PHE A 170 -13.60 -0.51 -1.43
CA PHE A 170 -13.64 -1.97 -1.55
C PHE A 170 -13.96 -2.39 -2.99
N PRO A 171 -13.24 -3.38 -3.56
CA PRO A 171 -13.54 -3.93 -4.90
C PRO A 171 -14.96 -4.47 -5.07
N VAL A 172 -15.56 -5.02 -4.02
CA VAL A 172 -16.93 -5.55 -4.00
C VAL A 172 -17.65 -4.96 -2.77
N PRO A 173 -18.10 -3.70 -2.84
CA PRO A 173 -18.61 -2.97 -1.68
C PRO A 173 -19.92 -3.57 -1.15
N GLU A 174 -20.74 -4.21 -1.99
CA GLU A 174 -22.01 -4.83 -1.59
C GLU A 174 -21.80 -6.01 -0.63
N LYS A 175 -20.59 -6.59 -0.61
CA LYS A 175 -20.22 -7.67 0.30
C LYS A 175 -19.67 -7.18 1.64
N VAL A 176 -19.59 -5.86 1.85
CA VAL A 176 -19.07 -5.26 3.07
C VAL A 176 -20.20 -4.52 3.77
N GLN A 177 -20.97 -5.25 4.57
CA GLN A 177 -22.14 -4.72 5.26
C GLN A 177 -21.80 -3.57 6.23
N SER A 178 -20.59 -3.57 6.78
CA SER A 178 -20.13 -2.58 7.77
C SER A 178 -19.62 -1.26 7.18
N LEU A 179 -19.50 -1.14 5.85
CA LEU A 179 -18.91 0.04 5.20
C LEU A 179 -19.62 1.34 5.60
N LYS A 180 -20.95 1.33 5.59
CA LYS A 180 -21.81 2.48 5.93
C LYS A 180 -22.04 2.67 7.43
N ALA A 181 -21.64 1.69 8.24
CA ALA A 181 -21.86 1.71 9.69
C ALA A 181 -20.65 2.28 10.46
N ARG A 182 -19.52 2.48 9.77
CA ARG A 182 -18.30 3.04 10.37
C ARG A 182 -18.14 4.49 9.97
N ASP A 183 -17.80 5.31 10.95
CA ASP A 183 -17.23 6.63 10.71
C ASP A 183 -15.75 6.46 10.36
N TRP A 184 -15.35 7.05 9.24
CA TRP A 184 -13.98 7.03 8.72
C TRP A 184 -13.28 8.38 8.90
N THR A 185 -14.01 9.37 9.41
CA THR A 185 -13.50 10.72 9.64
C THR A 185 -12.37 10.65 10.66
N ILE A 186 -11.25 11.26 10.30
CA ILE A 186 -10.09 11.43 11.17
C ILE A 186 -9.73 12.90 11.07
N GLU A 187 -9.56 13.54 12.22
CA GLU A 187 -9.09 14.92 12.26
C GLU A 187 -7.67 14.97 11.72
N HIS A 188 -7.46 15.85 10.74
CA HIS A 188 -6.16 16.07 10.14
C HIS A 188 -5.97 17.54 9.80
N PRO A 189 -4.73 18.06 9.87
CA PRO A 189 -4.44 19.47 9.63
C PRO A 189 -4.47 19.87 8.14
N PHE A 190 -4.57 18.90 7.23
CA PHE A 190 -4.53 19.14 5.79
C PHE A 190 -5.76 19.93 5.29
N VAL A 191 -5.49 21.00 4.52
CA VAL A 191 -6.48 21.82 3.81
C VAL A 191 -5.90 22.20 2.44
N TRP A 192 -6.72 22.08 1.39
CA TRP A 192 -6.36 22.54 0.04
C TRP A 192 -6.32 24.07 -0.01
N GLN A 193 -5.38 24.64 -0.77
CA GLN A 193 -5.33 26.07 -1.02
C GLN A 193 -6.42 26.51 -2.00
N SER A 194 -6.66 27.82 -2.08
CA SER A 194 -7.61 28.38 -3.04
C SER A 194 -7.09 28.28 -4.47
N LYS A 195 -8.03 28.38 -5.42
CA LYS A 195 -7.72 28.36 -6.85
C LYS A 195 -6.64 29.39 -7.20
N ASN A 196 -5.63 28.97 -7.97
CA ASN A 196 -4.49 29.80 -8.42
C ASN A 196 -3.53 30.31 -7.32
N GLU A 197 -3.65 29.87 -6.07
CA GLU A 197 -2.64 30.15 -5.06
C GLU A 197 -1.38 29.30 -5.31
N ALA A 198 -0.23 29.77 -4.81
CA ALA A 198 1.01 29.01 -4.90
C ALA A 198 0.85 27.64 -4.22
N ILE A 199 1.43 26.59 -4.81
CA ILE A 199 1.38 25.25 -4.22
C ILE A 199 2.12 25.23 -2.88
N GLN A 200 1.60 24.45 -1.93
CA GLN A 200 2.28 24.13 -0.68
C GLN A 200 2.80 22.68 -0.64
N TRP A 201 3.78 22.42 0.23
CA TRP A 201 4.40 21.10 0.40
C TRP A 201 3.41 20.00 0.78
N ASN A 202 2.37 20.32 1.55
CA ASN A 202 1.29 19.40 1.88
C ASN A 202 0.38 19.07 0.69
N GLU A 203 0.13 20.02 -0.21
CA GLU A 203 -0.58 19.75 -1.46
C GLU A 203 0.26 18.83 -2.37
N ALA A 204 1.56 19.09 -2.48
CA ALA A 204 2.48 18.25 -3.24
C ALA A 204 2.51 16.80 -2.71
N TRP A 205 2.49 16.61 -1.39
CA TRP A 205 2.37 15.28 -0.75
C TRP A 205 1.10 14.54 -1.17
N GLU A 206 -0.06 15.22 -1.15
CA GLU A 206 -1.34 14.60 -1.54
C GLU A 206 -1.41 14.28 -3.03
N ILE A 207 -0.91 15.16 -3.89
CA ILE A 207 -0.92 14.98 -5.35
C ILE A 207 0.02 13.85 -5.75
N ALA A 208 1.25 13.85 -5.22
CA ALA A 208 2.24 12.83 -5.53
C ALA A 208 1.92 11.48 -4.89
N ARG A 209 1.04 11.42 -3.86
CA ARG A 209 0.73 10.20 -3.11
C ARG A 209 0.39 9.06 -4.09
N PRO A 210 1.18 7.96 -4.10
CA PRO A 210 0.89 6.83 -4.95
C PRO A 210 -0.45 6.18 -4.57
N TRP A 211 -1.02 5.45 -5.51
CA TRP A 211 -1.98 4.44 -5.13
C TRP A 211 -1.22 3.24 -4.55
N PHE A 212 -1.67 2.71 -3.44
CA PHE A 212 -1.13 1.50 -2.84
C PHE A 212 -2.25 0.66 -2.24
N LYS A 213 -1.93 -0.57 -1.85
CA LYS A 213 -2.88 -1.45 -1.17
C LYS A 213 -3.36 -0.80 0.13
N ASP A 214 -4.66 -0.53 0.25
CA ASP A 214 -5.23 0.01 1.48
C ASP A 214 -5.23 -1.08 2.57
N PRO A 215 -4.47 -0.93 3.68
CA PRO A 215 -4.39 -1.94 4.74
C PRO A 215 -5.73 -2.17 5.46
N ARG A 216 -6.71 -1.26 5.31
CA ARG A 216 -8.06 -1.40 5.89
C ARG A 216 -8.96 -2.33 5.05
N VAL A 217 -8.59 -2.61 3.81
CA VAL A 217 -9.39 -3.37 2.85
C VAL A 217 -8.93 -4.83 2.82
N HIS A 218 -9.71 -5.71 3.46
CA HIS A 218 -9.44 -7.16 3.50
C HIS A 218 -9.72 -7.89 2.18
N GLN A 219 -10.42 -7.24 1.25
CA GLN A 219 -10.69 -7.83 -0.07
C GLN A 219 -9.44 -7.77 -0.94
N PRO A 220 -9.23 -8.73 -1.86
CA PRO A 220 -8.09 -8.68 -2.78
C PRO A 220 -8.11 -7.41 -3.65
N GLN A 221 -7.13 -6.55 -3.46
CA GLN A 221 -6.91 -5.34 -4.24
C GLN A 221 -5.96 -5.69 -5.39
N ARG A 222 -6.51 -5.84 -6.60
CA ARG A 222 -5.79 -6.39 -7.74
C ARG A 222 -6.08 -5.58 -8.99
N MET A 223 -5.08 -5.46 -9.85
CA MET A 223 -5.32 -5.08 -11.23
C MET A 223 -5.72 -6.31 -12.02
N PHE A 224 -6.83 -6.18 -12.75
CA PHE A 224 -7.30 -7.20 -13.67
C PHE A 224 -7.08 -6.70 -15.09
N HIS A 225 -6.68 -7.60 -15.98
CA HIS A 225 -6.80 -7.33 -17.40
C HIS A 225 -8.28 -7.05 -17.72
N PRO A 226 -8.63 -6.11 -18.63
CA PRO A 226 -10.01 -5.79 -18.95
C PRO A 226 -10.87 -7.02 -19.34
N GLU A 227 -10.24 -8.02 -19.96
CA GLU A 227 -10.88 -9.29 -20.36
C GLU A 227 -10.83 -10.38 -19.26
N GLY A 228 -10.26 -10.10 -18.10
CA GLY A 228 -10.29 -10.96 -16.91
C GLY A 228 -9.35 -12.18 -16.92
N TRP A 229 -8.52 -12.37 -17.96
CA TRP A 229 -7.62 -13.53 -18.07
C TRP A 229 -6.35 -13.42 -17.21
N ALA A 230 -5.96 -12.21 -16.80
CA ALA A 230 -4.86 -11.97 -15.86
C ALA A 230 -5.30 -11.09 -14.70
N ALA A 231 -4.69 -11.35 -13.54
CA ALA A 231 -4.81 -10.51 -12.37
C ALA A 231 -3.44 -10.41 -11.68
N GLY A 232 -2.96 -9.20 -11.44
CA GLY A 232 -1.76 -8.90 -10.67
C GLY A 232 -2.14 -8.27 -9.34
N GLU A 233 -1.41 -8.64 -8.28
CA GLU A 233 -1.34 -7.79 -7.10
C GLU A 233 -0.36 -6.67 -7.44
N LEU A 234 -0.76 -5.44 -7.12
CA LEU A 234 0.09 -4.26 -7.21
C LEU A 234 0.08 -3.66 -5.82
N ASP A 235 1.27 -3.54 -5.26
CA ASP A 235 1.43 -3.07 -3.89
C ASP A 235 1.47 -1.53 -3.88
N LEU A 236 2.10 -0.93 -4.89
CA LEU A 236 2.22 0.52 -5.06
C LEU A 236 2.31 0.91 -6.55
N VAL A 237 1.69 2.03 -6.92
CA VAL A 237 1.75 2.65 -8.25
C VAL A 237 1.88 4.16 -8.09
N LEU A 238 3.02 4.72 -8.53
CA LEU A 238 3.19 6.16 -8.73
C LEU A 238 2.29 6.62 -9.88
N ARG A 239 1.58 7.72 -9.69
CA ARG A 239 0.55 8.21 -10.63
C ARG A 239 0.77 9.63 -11.09
N TRP A 240 1.59 10.37 -10.37
CA TRP A 240 2.07 11.66 -10.79
C TRP A 240 3.28 11.41 -11.71
N ASP A 241 3.26 11.98 -12.92
CA ASP A 241 4.24 11.76 -13.98
C ASP A 241 4.88 13.05 -14.52
N GLY A 242 4.65 14.18 -13.84
CA GLY A 242 5.07 15.52 -14.26
C GLY A 242 3.88 16.38 -14.63
#